data_AF-A0A1M5PXW5-F1
#
_entry.id   AF-A0A1M5PXW5-F1
#
_cell.length_a   1.000
_cell.length_b   1.000
_cell.length_c   1.000
_cell.angle_alpha   90.00
_cell.angle_beta   90.00
_cell.angle_gamma   90.00
#
_symmetry.space_group_name_H-M   'P 1'
#
loop_
_entity.id
_entity.type
_entity.pdbx_description
1 polymer ?
#
loop_
_entity_poly.entity_id
_entity_poly.type
_entity_poly.pdbx_seq_one_letter_code
_entity_poly.pdbx_strand_id
1 'polypeptide(L)'
;MEKKTTSNNKWKTGFFKTGLPLEYVTSNILDNLGHSIFGEYPYIRPNEKNELTEFSVDLRSYKCLDNDDRLIVLSMLIECKYRQPGTSWIFSPYPNDIVPTGLINSTEDLVPFRIGYNAVNQFEKEIGYCVNGIELSNDGNGNTNGAKHGVFQLRFAMPHLLKNDLESCLDRTSYNGKYIYLSCAILVTTADIRVIKKGLHLTNFMNADDLDDVTEIKEAIILNETAGPQLQEFADSIANGFLNDHPEIEKRLLEIEKVLVGKEWEKRHAPDLDTIQRSFGYSTERVLIVNYEFLEKTLLKLENAIKKDIREEKVYGNVLKEGKSFKILKIN
;
A
#
# COMPACT_ATOMS: atom_id res chain seq x y z
N MET A 1 13.71 -54.95 11.05
CA MET A 1 14.22 -53.64 10.55
C MET A 1 13.13 -52.62 10.75
N GLU A 2 13.15 -51.93 11.88
CA GLU A 2 12.27 -50.78 12.13
C GLU A 2 12.67 -49.64 11.20
N LYS A 3 11.76 -49.25 10.30
CA LYS A 3 11.89 -47.99 9.58
C LYS A 3 11.72 -46.86 10.58
N LYS A 4 12.84 -46.25 10.99
CA LYS A 4 12.87 -44.94 11.67
C LYS A 4 12.13 -43.90 10.81
N THR A 5 10.88 -43.62 11.15
CA THR A 5 10.07 -42.57 10.54
C THR A 5 10.20 -41.26 11.33
N THR A 6 11.35 -40.58 11.32
CA THR A 6 11.48 -39.25 11.99
C THR A 6 12.62 -38.37 11.43
N SER A 7 12.79 -38.27 10.11
CA SER A 7 13.73 -37.27 9.53
C SER A 7 13.20 -36.45 8.35
N ASN A 8 12.05 -36.81 7.75
CA ASN A 8 11.71 -36.31 6.41
C ASN A 8 11.04 -34.91 6.34
N ASN A 9 10.77 -34.24 7.47
CA ASN A 9 9.99 -33.00 7.49
C ASN A 9 10.64 -31.79 8.20
N LYS A 10 11.78 -31.95 8.90
CA LYS A 10 12.39 -30.81 9.63
C LYS A 10 12.86 -29.69 8.68
N TRP A 11 13.47 -30.06 7.56
CA TRP A 11 13.92 -29.10 6.55
C TRP A 11 12.74 -28.39 5.89
N LYS A 12 11.61 -29.08 5.64
CA LYS A 12 10.39 -28.48 5.08
C LYS A 12 9.82 -27.43 6.02
N THR A 13 9.64 -27.78 7.29
CA THR A 13 9.17 -26.82 8.31
C THR A 13 10.12 -25.64 8.42
N GLY A 14 11.44 -25.86 8.36
CA GLY A 14 12.43 -24.79 8.33
C GLY A 14 12.28 -23.88 7.11
N PHE A 15 12.17 -24.47 5.92
CA PHE A 15 12.04 -23.76 4.65
C PHE A 15 10.75 -22.92 4.57
N PHE A 16 9.61 -23.44 5.02
CA PHE A 16 8.39 -22.63 5.08
C PHE A 16 8.48 -21.49 6.10
N LYS A 17 9.25 -21.65 7.18
CA LYS A 17 9.47 -20.59 8.17
C LYS A 17 10.35 -19.45 7.66
N THR A 18 11.09 -19.62 6.57
CA THR A 18 11.91 -18.55 6.01
C THR A 18 11.11 -17.52 5.22
N GLY A 19 9.83 -17.75 4.90
CA GLY A 19 9.05 -16.87 4.03
C GLY A 19 9.29 -17.14 2.53
N LEU A 20 10.53 -17.44 2.16
CA LEU A 20 10.98 -17.66 0.77
C LEU A 20 10.04 -18.46 -0.15
N PRO A 21 9.41 -19.59 0.26
CA PRO A 21 8.46 -20.29 -0.60
C PRO A 21 7.25 -19.42 -0.98
N LEU A 22 6.71 -18.66 -0.03
CA LEU A 22 5.57 -17.77 -0.24
C LEU A 22 5.96 -16.59 -1.12
N GLU A 23 7.16 -16.02 -0.91
CA GLU A 23 7.72 -14.96 -1.75
C GLU A 23 7.85 -15.40 -3.21
N TYR A 24 8.41 -16.60 -3.44
CA TYR A 24 8.59 -17.16 -4.78
C TYR A 24 7.26 -17.37 -5.52
N VAL A 25 6.25 -17.93 -4.85
CA VAL A 25 4.94 -18.14 -5.51
C VAL A 25 4.18 -16.82 -5.69
N THR A 26 4.36 -15.87 -4.78
CA THR A 26 3.82 -14.51 -4.91
C THR A 26 4.45 -13.79 -6.11
N SER A 27 5.76 -13.89 -6.29
CA SER A 27 6.44 -13.32 -7.46
C SER A 27 5.94 -13.93 -8.77
N ASN A 28 5.68 -15.24 -8.81
CA ASN A 28 5.12 -15.87 -10.03
C ASN A 28 3.72 -15.33 -10.37
N ILE A 29 2.87 -15.06 -9.39
CA ILE A 29 1.56 -14.43 -9.62
C ILE A 29 1.75 -13.03 -10.22
N LEU A 30 2.64 -12.22 -9.65
CA LEU A 30 2.92 -10.86 -10.14
C LEU A 30 3.46 -10.87 -11.58
N ASP A 31 4.39 -11.78 -11.89
CA ASP A 31 4.99 -11.94 -13.22
C ASP A 31 3.94 -12.36 -14.25
N ASN A 32 3.07 -13.33 -13.91
CA ASN A 32 1.95 -13.74 -14.75
C ASN A 32 0.95 -12.61 -15.00
N LEU A 33 0.79 -11.70 -14.04
CA LEU A 33 0.00 -10.48 -14.20
C LEU A 33 0.75 -9.40 -15.00
N GLY A 34 2.01 -9.59 -15.37
CA GLY A 34 2.80 -8.65 -16.16
C GLY A 34 3.48 -7.54 -15.33
N HIS A 35 3.72 -7.78 -14.04
CA HIS A 35 4.54 -6.89 -13.22
C HIS A 35 6.02 -7.18 -13.44
N SER A 36 6.83 -6.13 -13.50
CA SER A 36 8.28 -6.23 -13.32
C SER A 36 8.60 -6.38 -11.84
N ILE A 37 9.47 -7.33 -11.49
CA ILE A 37 9.79 -7.68 -10.11
C ILE A 37 11.26 -7.37 -9.84
N PHE A 38 11.53 -6.68 -8.74
CA PHE A 38 12.88 -6.18 -8.40
C PHE A 38 13.52 -6.90 -7.22
N GLY A 39 12.85 -7.91 -6.65
CA GLY A 39 13.26 -8.59 -5.43
C GLY A 39 13.05 -7.72 -4.19
N GLU A 40 13.87 -7.93 -3.17
CA GLU A 40 13.80 -7.22 -1.90
C GLU A 40 13.94 -5.70 -2.07
N TYR A 41 13.21 -4.94 -1.25
CA TYR A 41 13.31 -3.49 -1.18
C TYR A 41 14.01 -3.07 0.11
N PRO A 42 15.31 -2.72 0.06
CA PRO A 42 16.05 -2.27 1.23
C PRO A 42 15.68 -0.83 1.59
N TYR A 43 15.63 -0.54 2.89
CA TYR A 43 15.46 0.80 3.42
C TYR A 43 16.14 0.92 4.79
N ILE A 44 16.52 2.14 5.16
CA ILE A 44 17.17 2.42 6.44
C ILE A 44 16.17 3.10 7.38
N ARG A 45 16.14 2.65 8.64
CA ARG A 45 15.46 3.33 9.75
C ARG A 45 16.20 3.11 11.08
N PRO A 46 15.93 3.92 12.11
CA PRO A 46 16.39 3.62 13.46
C PRO A 46 15.77 2.32 13.99
N ASN A 47 16.57 1.47 14.62
CA ASN A 47 16.09 0.31 15.40
C ASN A 47 15.62 0.74 16.81
N GLU A 48 15.28 -0.23 17.67
CA GLU A 48 14.81 0.03 19.04
C GLU A 48 15.87 0.69 19.95
N LYS A 49 17.14 0.70 19.53
CA LYS A 49 18.27 1.38 20.19
C LYS A 49 18.60 2.72 19.54
N ASN A 50 17.78 3.21 18.61
CA ASN A 50 18.00 4.40 17.78
C ASN A 50 19.25 4.32 16.89
N GLU A 51 19.72 3.11 16.56
CA GLU A 51 20.82 2.91 15.61
C GLU A 51 20.26 2.76 14.19
N LEU A 52 20.83 3.49 13.23
CA LEU A 52 20.46 3.33 11.82
C LEU A 52 20.78 1.90 11.36
N THR A 53 19.75 1.16 10.98
CA THR A 53 19.83 -0.24 10.56
C THR A 53 19.11 -0.41 9.24
N GLU A 54 19.66 -1.26 8.37
CA GLU A 54 19.01 -1.66 7.13
C GLU A 54 17.94 -2.73 7.41
N PHE A 55 16.77 -2.53 6.83
CA PHE A 55 15.66 -3.48 6.81
C PHE A 55 15.26 -3.69 5.35
N SER A 56 14.51 -4.74 5.07
CA SER A 56 13.91 -4.95 3.76
C SER A 56 12.42 -5.32 3.85
N VAL A 57 11.72 -5.06 2.75
CA VAL A 57 10.45 -5.67 2.40
C VAL A 57 10.72 -6.72 1.34
N ASP A 58 10.04 -7.86 1.42
CA ASP A 58 10.38 -9.05 0.61
C ASP A 58 10.36 -8.80 -0.90
N LEU A 59 9.37 -8.04 -1.41
CA LEU A 59 9.22 -7.81 -2.86
C LEU A 59 8.85 -6.35 -3.18
N ARG A 60 9.48 -5.81 -4.22
CA ARG A 60 9.03 -4.62 -4.97
C ARG A 60 8.60 -5.02 -6.37
N SER A 61 7.44 -4.53 -6.81
CA SER A 61 6.97 -4.76 -8.18
C SER A 61 6.35 -3.52 -8.81
N TYR A 62 6.53 -3.38 -10.12
CA TYR A 62 5.97 -2.30 -10.94
C TYR A 62 5.18 -2.80 -12.14
N LYS A 63 4.12 -2.08 -12.49
CA LYS A 63 3.39 -2.32 -13.74
C LYS A 63 2.88 -1.02 -14.34
N CYS A 64 3.16 -0.80 -15.62
CA CYS A 64 2.53 0.26 -16.39
C CYS A 64 1.08 -0.13 -16.68
N LEU A 65 0.12 0.71 -16.31
CA LEU A 65 -1.31 0.41 -16.43
C LEU A 65 -1.98 1.01 -17.67
N ASP A 66 -1.30 1.94 -18.35
CA ASP A 66 -1.71 2.49 -19.64
C ASP A 66 -0.83 1.99 -20.79
N ASN A 67 -1.37 2.11 -22.00
CA ASN A 67 -0.65 1.88 -23.24
C ASN A 67 -0.33 3.25 -23.88
N ASP A 68 0.92 3.41 -24.31
CA ASP A 68 1.45 4.44 -25.20
C ASP A 68 1.29 5.91 -24.77
N ASP A 69 2.15 6.37 -23.85
CA ASP A 69 2.56 7.79 -23.61
C ASP A 69 2.17 8.40 -22.24
N ARG A 70 1.29 7.77 -21.46
CA ARG A 70 0.78 8.33 -20.20
C ARG A 70 1.56 7.89 -18.97
N LEU A 71 2.14 6.69 -18.96
CA LEU A 71 3.12 6.22 -17.97
C LEU A 71 2.63 6.33 -16.53
N ILE A 72 1.38 5.91 -16.32
CA ILE A 72 0.80 5.65 -15.00
C ILE A 72 1.25 4.27 -14.52
N VAL A 73 2.04 4.25 -13.45
CA VAL A 73 2.72 3.07 -12.92
C VAL A 73 2.12 2.67 -11.57
N LEU A 74 1.63 1.44 -11.46
CA LEU A 74 1.31 0.83 -10.18
C LEU A 74 2.61 0.35 -9.51
N SER A 75 2.87 0.88 -8.32
CA SER A 75 4.07 0.71 -7.51
C SER A 75 3.71 -0.04 -6.23
N MET A 76 4.25 -1.24 -6.02
CA MET A 76 3.86 -2.07 -4.88
C MET A 76 5.05 -2.53 -4.06
N LEU A 77 4.90 -2.44 -2.74
CA LEU A 77 5.72 -3.14 -1.76
C LEU A 77 4.90 -4.27 -1.16
N ILE A 78 5.49 -5.48 -1.15
CA ILE A 78 4.79 -6.70 -0.79
C ILE A 78 5.60 -7.46 0.26
N GLU A 79 5.00 -7.65 1.43
CA GLU A 79 5.55 -8.46 2.53
C GLU A 79 4.80 -9.78 2.64
N CYS A 80 5.52 -10.89 2.68
CA CYS A 80 4.98 -12.25 2.70
C CYS A 80 5.08 -12.86 4.11
N LYS A 81 3.95 -13.22 4.71
CA LYS A 81 3.89 -13.88 6.02
C LYS A 81 3.22 -15.24 5.93
N TYR A 82 4.03 -16.28 5.79
CA TYR A 82 3.58 -17.66 5.90
C TYR A 82 3.12 -17.99 7.34
N ARG A 83 2.00 -18.69 7.45
CA ARG A 83 1.47 -19.25 8.70
C ARG A 83 1.10 -20.70 8.54
N GLN A 84 1.16 -21.43 9.65
CA GLN A 84 0.80 -22.84 9.67
C GLN A 84 -0.71 -23.00 9.42
N PRO A 85 -1.14 -24.11 8.81
CA PRO A 85 -2.57 -24.41 8.66
C PRO A 85 -3.33 -24.33 9.99
N GLY A 86 -4.51 -23.73 9.97
CA GLY A 86 -5.35 -23.48 11.15
C GLY A 86 -5.02 -22.20 11.91
N THR A 87 -4.05 -21.39 11.45
CA THR A 87 -3.85 -20.04 11.97
C THR A 87 -4.87 -19.08 11.36
N SER A 88 -5.55 -18.30 12.20
CA SER A 88 -6.44 -17.21 11.80
C SER A 88 -5.90 -15.86 12.25
N TRP A 89 -6.04 -14.85 11.41
CA TRP A 89 -5.88 -13.44 11.77
C TRP A 89 -7.25 -12.79 11.90
N ILE A 90 -7.59 -12.37 13.10
CA ILE A 90 -8.90 -11.81 13.44
C ILE A 90 -8.77 -10.30 13.59
N PHE A 91 -9.50 -9.56 12.78
CA PHE A 91 -9.47 -8.10 12.71
C PHE A 91 -10.76 -7.48 13.26
N SER A 92 -10.60 -6.34 13.94
CA SER A 92 -11.72 -5.49 14.29
C SER A 92 -12.11 -4.63 13.09
N PRO A 93 -13.40 -4.59 12.69
CA PRO A 93 -13.87 -3.72 11.63
C PRO A 93 -13.68 -2.25 12.03
N TYR A 94 -13.58 -1.37 11.04
CA TYR A 94 -13.57 0.06 11.25
C TYR A 94 -14.89 0.50 11.93
N PRO A 95 -14.84 1.31 13.00
CA PRO A 95 -16.01 1.56 13.85
C PRO A 95 -17.08 2.46 13.21
N ASN A 96 -16.69 3.30 12.24
CA ASN A 96 -17.59 4.28 11.63
C ASN A 96 -18.13 3.81 10.28
N ASP A 97 -19.33 4.27 9.93
CA ASP A 97 -19.92 4.05 8.59
C ASP A 97 -19.23 4.88 7.50
N ILE A 98 -18.60 5.99 7.90
CA ILE A 98 -17.71 6.76 7.03
C ILE A 98 -16.35 6.06 7.05
N VAL A 99 -16.06 5.35 5.97
CA VAL A 99 -14.79 4.67 5.77
C VAL A 99 -13.71 5.65 5.32
N PRO A 100 -12.47 5.56 5.85
CA PRO A 100 -11.35 6.24 5.25
C PRO A 100 -11.15 5.69 3.83
N THR A 101 -10.81 6.52 2.86
CA THR A 101 -10.41 6.09 1.51
C THR A 101 -8.95 6.43 1.27
N GLY A 102 -8.32 5.80 0.27
CA GLY A 102 -6.96 6.15 -0.16
C GLY A 102 -5.92 5.09 0.18
N LEU A 103 -6.23 3.82 -0.12
CA LEU A 103 -5.26 2.73 -0.13
C LEU A 103 -4.07 3.03 -1.05
N ILE A 104 -4.34 3.69 -2.17
CA ILE A 104 -3.35 4.07 -3.18
C ILE A 104 -2.84 5.48 -2.88
N ASN A 105 -1.52 5.62 -2.73
CA ASN A 105 -0.85 6.91 -2.73
C ASN A 105 -0.58 7.33 -4.17
N SER A 106 -0.77 8.59 -4.52
CA SER A 106 -0.60 9.08 -5.89
C SER A 106 0.39 10.23 -5.94
N THR A 107 1.24 10.26 -6.97
CA THR A 107 2.11 11.40 -7.25
C THR A 107 1.44 12.43 -8.18
N GLU A 108 0.13 12.33 -8.40
CA GLU A 108 -0.60 13.19 -9.34
C GLU A 108 -0.55 14.69 -8.99
N ASP A 109 -0.28 15.01 -7.72
CA ASP A 109 -0.15 16.39 -7.24
C ASP A 109 1.00 17.14 -7.91
N LEU A 110 2.01 16.42 -8.43
CA LEU A 110 3.14 16.99 -9.15
C LEU A 110 2.90 17.14 -10.66
N VAL A 111 1.72 16.81 -11.17
CA VAL A 111 1.39 16.93 -12.61
C VAL A 111 0.08 17.70 -12.83
N PRO A 112 -0.14 18.32 -14.00
CA PRO A 112 -1.37 19.04 -14.33
C PRO A 112 -2.50 18.09 -14.80
N PHE A 113 -2.60 16.93 -14.18
CA PHE A 113 -3.48 15.82 -14.57
C PHE A 113 -4.10 15.19 -13.32
N ARG A 114 -5.36 14.77 -13.39
CA ARG A 114 -6.01 14.04 -12.30
C ARG A 114 -6.68 12.77 -12.78
N ILE A 115 -6.48 11.70 -12.02
CA ILE A 115 -7.15 10.41 -12.22
C ILE A 115 -8.50 10.44 -11.49
N GLY A 116 -9.47 9.66 -11.97
CA GLY A 116 -10.68 9.38 -11.20
C GLY A 116 -10.35 8.64 -9.89
N TYR A 117 -11.33 8.53 -8.99
CA TYR A 117 -11.19 7.73 -7.76
C TYR A 117 -12.45 6.91 -7.45
N ASN A 118 -13.43 6.91 -8.34
CA ASN A 118 -14.73 6.32 -8.05
C ASN A 118 -14.63 4.79 -8.00
N ALA A 119 -13.89 4.20 -8.94
CA ALA A 119 -13.75 2.76 -9.04
C ALA A 119 -12.86 2.20 -7.94
N VAL A 120 -11.73 2.85 -7.63
CA VAL A 120 -10.86 2.48 -6.52
C VAL A 120 -11.59 2.61 -5.18
N ASN A 121 -12.32 3.70 -4.93
CA ASN A 121 -13.11 3.85 -3.71
C ASN A 121 -14.19 2.75 -3.58
N GLN A 122 -14.77 2.31 -4.69
CA GLN A 122 -15.72 1.20 -4.68
C GLN A 122 -15.04 -0.13 -4.35
N PHE A 123 -13.86 -0.39 -4.93
CA PHE A 123 -13.03 -1.54 -4.56
C PHE A 123 -12.68 -1.53 -3.07
N GLU A 124 -12.24 -0.40 -2.53
CA GLU A 124 -11.90 -0.25 -1.11
C GLU A 124 -13.10 -0.53 -0.19
N LYS A 125 -14.29 -0.05 -0.56
CA LYS A 125 -15.55 -0.33 0.17
C LYS A 125 -15.92 -1.81 0.17
N GLU A 126 -15.71 -2.51 -0.94
CA GLU A 126 -16.00 -3.94 -1.07
C GLU A 126 -15.04 -4.80 -0.22
N ILE A 127 -13.77 -4.41 -0.14
CA ILE A 127 -12.75 -5.09 0.67
C ILE A 127 -12.96 -4.81 2.16
N GLY A 128 -13.27 -3.57 2.51
CA GLY A 128 -13.59 -3.16 3.87
C GLY A 128 -12.37 -2.82 4.73
N TYR A 129 -12.56 -1.85 5.63
CA TYR A 129 -11.52 -1.33 6.50
C TYR A 129 -11.55 -1.97 7.89
N CYS A 130 -10.37 -2.22 8.44
CA CYS A 130 -10.13 -2.71 9.79
C CYS A 130 -9.12 -1.82 10.53
N VAL A 131 -9.09 -1.85 11.86
CA VAL A 131 -8.23 -0.96 12.67
C VAL A 131 -7.15 -1.66 13.48
N ASN A 132 -7.32 -2.94 13.78
CA ASN A 132 -6.37 -3.74 14.55
C ASN A 132 -6.68 -5.21 14.32
N GLY A 133 -5.71 -6.08 14.57
CA GLY A 133 -5.90 -7.51 14.51
C GLY A 133 -5.03 -8.29 15.47
N ILE A 134 -5.45 -9.52 15.74
CA ILE A 134 -4.71 -10.51 16.51
C ILE A 134 -4.53 -11.76 15.65
N GLU A 135 -3.52 -12.54 15.99
CA GLU A 135 -3.37 -13.90 15.48
C GLU A 135 -3.90 -14.88 16.52
N LEU A 136 -4.60 -15.90 16.05
CA LEU A 136 -5.02 -17.05 16.84
C LEU A 136 -4.45 -18.29 16.17
N SER A 137 -3.62 -19.03 16.90
CA SER A 137 -3.10 -20.31 16.43
C SER A 137 -4.13 -21.42 16.63
N ASN A 138 -3.90 -22.54 15.94
CA ASN A 138 -4.80 -23.70 15.96
C ASN A 138 -4.98 -24.34 17.36
N ASP A 139 -4.06 -24.08 18.29
CA ASP A 139 -4.15 -24.52 19.69
C ASP A 139 -4.88 -23.52 20.60
N GLY A 140 -5.46 -22.45 20.03
CA GLY A 140 -6.21 -21.43 20.75
C GLY A 140 -5.34 -20.34 21.39
N ASN A 141 -4.02 -20.35 21.17
CA ASN A 141 -3.14 -19.30 21.70
C ASN A 141 -3.27 -18.00 20.88
N GLY A 142 -3.58 -16.91 21.58
CA GLY A 142 -3.64 -15.57 21.00
C GLY A 142 -2.27 -14.90 20.97
N ASN A 143 -1.94 -14.25 19.85
CA ASN A 143 -0.73 -13.45 19.67
C ASN A 143 -1.07 -12.09 19.06
N THR A 144 -0.81 -11.01 19.79
CA THR A 144 -1.11 -9.64 19.35
C THR A 144 -0.13 -9.11 18.31
N ASN A 145 0.95 -9.83 18.00
CA ASN A 145 2.03 -9.38 17.12
C ASN A 145 2.05 -10.08 15.75
N GLY A 146 1.11 -11.00 15.50
CA GLY A 146 1.12 -11.88 14.32
C GLY A 146 1.26 -11.13 13.00
N ALA A 147 0.30 -10.26 12.67
CA ALA A 147 0.36 -9.41 11.48
C ALA A 147 1.27 -8.18 11.64
N LYS A 148 1.39 -7.68 12.88
CA LYS A 148 2.01 -6.38 13.17
C LYS A 148 3.42 -6.24 12.63
N HIS A 149 4.26 -7.25 12.76
CA HIS A 149 5.66 -7.12 12.32
C HIS A 149 5.77 -6.84 10.81
N GLY A 150 5.05 -7.60 9.98
CA GLY A 150 5.03 -7.38 8.53
C GLY A 150 4.37 -6.06 8.15
N VAL A 151 3.27 -5.70 8.83
CA VAL A 151 2.61 -4.40 8.66
C VAL A 151 3.61 -3.27 8.97
N PHE A 152 4.32 -3.33 10.09
CA PHE A 152 5.31 -2.31 10.43
C PHE A 152 6.46 -2.24 9.42
N GLN A 153 6.96 -3.36 8.90
CA GLN A 153 7.98 -3.33 7.84
C GLN A 153 7.51 -2.53 6.62
N LEU A 154 6.28 -2.80 6.14
CA LEU A 154 5.68 -2.06 5.04
C LEU A 154 5.51 -0.57 5.37
N ARG A 155 4.93 -0.26 6.54
CA ARG A 155 4.62 1.12 6.94
C ARG A 155 5.87 2.00 7.04
N PHE A 156 7.01 1.45 7.45
CA PHE A 156 8.29 2.17 7.44
C PHE A 156 8.96 2.23 6.06
N ALA A 157 8.70 1.26 5.18
CA ALA A 157 9.23 1.28 3.81
C ALA A 157 8.48 2.26 2.89
N MET A 158 7.17 2.46 3.11
CA MET A 158 6.32 3.28 2.25
C MET A 158 6.77 4.74 2.08
N PRO A 159 7.22 5.47 3.13
CA PRO A 159 7.77 6.81 2.95
C PRO A 159 8.98 6.85 2.01
N HIS A 160 9.86 5.85 2.07
CA HIS A 160 11.00 5.74 1.14
C HIS A 160 10.54 5.44 -0.28
N LEU A 161 9.54 4.56 -0.45
CA LEU A 161 8.96 4.28 -1.77
C LEU A 161 8.35 5.55 -2.37
N LEU A 162 7.55 6.27 -1.58
CA LEU A 162 6.91 7.50 -2.02
C LEU A 162 7.94 8.57 -2.41
N LYS A 163 9.02 8.73 -1.62
CA LYS A 163 10.16 9.60 -2.00
C LYS A 163 10.69 9.22 -3.38
N ASN A 164 11.02 7.95 -3.59
CA ASN A 164 11.59 7.48 -4.85
C ASN A 164 10.61 7.66 -6.04
N ASP A 165 9.33 7.45 -5.80
CA ASP A 165 8.27 7.63 -6.80
C ASP A 165 8.07 9.13 -7.14
N LEU A 166 8.13 10.03 -6.14
CA LEU A 166 8.09 11.48 -6.35
C LEU A 166 9.32 12.00 -7.09
N GLU A 167 10.53 11.55 -6.72
CA GLU A 167 11.79 11.87 -7.43
C GLU A 167 11.72 11.43 -8.89
N SER A 168 11.29 10.18 -9.13
CA SER A 168 11.10 9.64 -10.47
C SER A 168 10.07 10.43 -11.26
N CYS A 169 8.98 10.85 -10.63
CA CYS A 169 7.98 11.73 -11.22
C CYS A 169 8.60 13.08 -11.61
N LEU A 170 9.35 13.74 -10.72
CA LEU A 170 10.00 15.03 -11.00
C LEU A 170 10.92 14.95 -12.23
N ASP A 171 11.79 13.93 -12.28
CA ASP A 171 12.75 13.72 -13.37
C ASP A 171 12.05 13.49 -14.72
N ARG A 172 11.05 12.58 -14.72
CA ARG A 172 10.43 12.07 -15.95
C ARG A 172 9.31 12.96 -16.49
N THR A 173 8.63 13.71 -15.63
CA THR A 173 7.57 14.64 -16.07
C THR A 173 8.09 15.69 -17.04
N SER A 174 9.41 15.98 -17.01
CA SER A 174 10.04 16.92 -17.94
C SER A 174 9.90 16.54 -19.42
N TYR A 175 9.50 15.31 -19.78
CA TYR A 175 9.34 14.90 -21.18
C TYR A 175 7.89 14.95 -21.68
N ASN A 176 6.95 14.34 -20.96
CA ASN A 176 5.55 14.18 -21.43
C ASN A 176 4.48 14.73 -20.48
N GLY A 177 4.86 15.23 -19.29
CA GLY A 177 3.91 15.86 -18.37
C GLY A 177 2.96 14.93 -17.60
N LYS A 178 3.06 13.60 -17.76
CA LYS A 178 2.00 12.64 -17.34
C LYS A 178 2.46 11.48 -16.44
N TYR A 179 3.73 11.41 -16.06
CA TYR A 179 4.24 10.31 -15.22
C TYR A 179 3.63 10.36 -13.82
N ILE A 180 2.85 9.34 -13.47
CA ILE A 180 2.20 9.22 -12.16
C ILE A 180 2.51 7.84 -11.59
N TYR A 181 2.95 7.82 -10.35
CA TYR A 181 3.06 6.60 -9.57
C TYR A 181 1.83 6.46 -8.69
N LEU A 182 1.30 5.25 -8.65
CA LEU A 182 0.20 4.81 -7.81
C LEU A 182 0.75 3.75 -6.85
N SER A 183 1.03 4.12 -5.61
CA SER A 183 1.84 3.33 -4.69
C SER A 183 1.01 2.69 -3.58
N CYS A 184 1.17 1.38 -3.34
CA CYS A 184 0.39 0.61 -2.37
C CYS A 184 1.25 -0.39 -1.59
N ALA A 185 1.00 -0.52 -0.29
CA ALA A 185 1.56 -1.58 0.56
C ALA A 185 0.62 -2.80 0.59
N ILE A 186 1.17 -3.99 0.42
CA ILE A 186 0.42 -5.25 0.44
C ILE A 186 1.10 -6.24 1.39
N LEU A 187 0.33 -6.86 2.27
CA LEU A 187 0.77 -8.00 3.06
C LEU A 187 0.06 -9.25 2.56
N VAL A 188 0.83 -10.23 2.08
CA VAL A 188 0.34 -11.52 1.63
C VAL A 188 0.51 -12.55 2.74
N THR A 189 -0.54 -13.29 3.09
CA THR A 189 -0.48 -14.31 4.14
C THR A 189 -1.19 -15.61 3.75
N THR A 190 -0.82 -16.72 4.39
CA THR A 190 -1.56 -17.99 4.30
C THR A 190 -2.50 -18.23 5.47
N ALA A 191 -2.59 -17.29 6.42
CA ALA A 191 -3.58 -17.35 7.50
C ALA A 191 -4.99 -17.03 6.99
N ASP A 192 -6.00 -17.62 7.63
CA ASP A 192 -7.38 -17.21 7.39
C ASP A 192 -7.57 -15.78 7.85
N ILE A 193 -8.10 -14.90 7.00
CA ILE A 193 -8.41 -13.53 7.38
C ILE A 193 -9.86 -13.51 7.85
N ARG A 194 -10.08 -13.11 9.10
CA ARG A 194 -11.40 -13.03 9.73
C ARG A 194 -11.67 -11.62 10.20
N VAL A 195 -12.91 -11.15 10.08
CA VAL A 195 -13.37 -9.85 10.59
C VAL A 195 -14.47 -10.07 11.62
N ILE A 196 -14.40 -9.39 12.75
CA ILE A 196 -15.45 -9.45 13.78
C ILE A 196 -16.75 -8.89 13.19
N LYS A 197 -17.87 -9.61 13.38
CA LYS A 197 -19.19 -9.15 12.91
C LYS A 197 -19.60 -7.86 13.63
N LYS A 198 -20.27 -6.95 12.92
CA LYS A 198 -20.77 -5.70 13.50
C LYS A 198 -21.91 -5.96 14.50
N GLY A 199 -22.05 -5.09 15.50
CA GLY A 199 -23.17 -5.11 16.44
C GLY A 199 -23.10 -6.19 17.53
N LEU A 200 -21.93 -6.81 17.73
CA LEU A 200 -21.73 -7.79 18.80
C LEU A 200 -21.46 -7.12 20.15
N HIS A 201 -21.87 -7.80 21.22
CA HIS A 201 -21.60 -7.46 22.61
C HIS A 201 -20.75 -8.53 23.27
N LEU A 202 -20.19 -8.24 24.45
CA LEU A 202 -19.31 -9.17 25.18
C LEU A 202 -19.98 -10.54 25.42
N THR A 203 -21.29 -10.57 25.67
CA THR A 203 -22.06 -11.81 25.83
C THR A 203 -22.07 -12.69 24.59
N ASN A 204 -21.96 -12.12 23.39
CA ASN A 204 -21.85 -12.91 22.16
C ASN A 204 -20.53 -13.67 22.12
N PHE A 205 -19.43 -13.05 22.55
CA PHE A 205 -18.12 -13.72 22.61
C PHE A 205 -18.05 -14.77 23.72
N MET A 206 -18.68 -14.52 24.87
CA MET A 206 -18.70 -15.48 25.99
C MET A 206 -19.53 -16.74 25.68
N ASN A 207 -20.55 -16.61 24.83
CA ASN A 207 -21.46 -17.69 24.48
C ASN A 207 -21.18 -18.29 23.09
N ALA A 208 -20.11 -17.84 22.42
CA ALA A 208 -19.73 -18.38 21.12
C ALA A 208 -19.13 -19.78 21.28
N ASP A 209 -19.62 -20.73 20.49
CA ASP A 209 -19.09 -22.09 20.42
C ASP A 209 -18.03 -22.21 19.32
N ASP A 210 -18.10 -21.35 18.29
CA ASP A 210 -17.16 -21.28 17.18
C ASP A 210 -16.77 -19.84 16.82
N LEU A 211 -15.62 -19.64 16.18
CA LEU A 211 -15.22 -18.34 15.65
C LEU A 211 -16.21 -17.79 14.61
N ASP A 212 -16.87 -18.67 13.86
CA ASP A 212 -17.90 -18.32 12.87
C ASP A 212 -19.13 -17.70 13.52
N ASP A 213 -19.34 -17.87 14.83
CA ASP A 213 -20.44 -17.19 15.55
C ASP A 213 -20.18 -15.68 15.61
N VAL A 214 -18.93 -15.27 15.77
CA VAL A 214 -18.54 -13.89 16.07
C VAL A 214 -17.69 -13.22 14.98
N THR A 215 -17.24 -13.98 13.98
CA THR A 215 -16.43 -13.47 12.86
C THR A 215 -16.94 -13.94 11.51
N GLU A 216 -16.45 -13.31 10.45
CA GLU A 216 -16.65 -13.71 9.05
C GLU A 216 -15.30 -13.83 8.33
N ILE A 217 -15.13 -14.86 7.50
CA ILE A 217 -13.94 -15.04 6.67
C ILE A 217 -13.96 -14.02 5.52
N LYS A 218 -12.81 -13.43 5.23
CA LYS A 218 -12.58 -12.48 4.13
C LYS A 218 -11.42 -12.94 3.25
N GLU A 219 -11.50 -12.62 1.96
CA GLU A 219 -10.41 -12.83 0.99
C GLU A 219 -9.25 -11.85 1.23
N ALA A 220 -9.61 -10.62 1.58
CA ALA A 220 -8.70 -9.51 1.85
C ALA A 220 -9.39 -8.46 2.73
N ILE A 221 -8.59 -7.62 3.39
CA ILE A 221 -9.04 -6.44 4.15
C ILE A 221 -8.05 -5.29 3.96
N ILE A 222 -8.47 -4.06 4.23
CA ILE A 222 -7.57 -2.91 4.35
C ILE A 222 -7.37 -2.62 5.83
N LEU A 223 -6.15 -2.82 6.33
CA LEU A 223 -5.79 -2.39 7.68
C LEU A 223 -5.45 -0.90 7.64
N ASN A 224 -6.22 -0.09 8.35
CA ASN A 224 -6.03 1.34 8.47
C ASN A 224 -5.70 1.71 9.92
N GLU A 225 -4.43 2.03 10.15
CA GLU A 225 -3.90 2.44 11.44
C GLU A 225 -3.22 3.80 11.28
N THR A 226 -3.61 4.79 12.09
CA THR A 226 -2.89 6.07 12.14
C THR A 226 -1.42 5.84 12.49
N ALA A 227 -0.53 6.67 11.94
CA ALA A 227 0.88 6.66 12.29
C ALA A 227 1.04 6.95 13.80
N GLY A 228 1.71 6.05 14.51
CA GLY A 228 2.18 6.35 15.87
C GLY A 228 3.28 7.41 15.85
N PRO A 229 3.62 8.05 16.98
CA PRO A 229 4.57 9.16 17.02
C PRO A 229 5.91 8.89 16.33
N GLN A 230 6.53 7.74 16.61
CA GLN A 230 7.82 7.37 16.00
C GLN A 230 7.75 7.22 14.48
N LEU A 231 6.66 6.62 13.97
CA LEU A 231 6.47 6.41 12.55
C LEU A 231 6.16 7.73 11.83
N GLN A 232 5.40 8.62 12.49
CA GLN A 232 5.13 9.96 11.97
C GLN A 232 6.42 10.80 11.92
N GLU A 233 7.20 10.84 13.00
CA GLU A 233 8.49 11.54 13.04
C GLU A 233 9.45 11.03 11.96
N PHE A 234 9.48 9.71 11.75
CA PHE A 234 10.25 9.09 10.68
C PHE A 234 9.77 9.52 9.29
N ALA A 235 8.46 9.45 9.01
CA ALA A 235 7.89 9.88 7.74
C ALA A 235 8.14 11.38 7.49
N ASP A 236 7.98 12.22 8.51
CA ASP A 236 8.24 13.66 8.46
C ASP A 236 9.72 13.94 8.18
N SER A 237 10.64 13.17 8.75
CA SER A 237 12.08 13.32 8.46
C SER A 237 12.41 13.08 6.98
N ILE A 238 11.76 12.07 6.36
CA ILE A 238 11.94 11.75 4.95
C ILE A 238 11.31 12.83 4.08
N ALA A 239 10.11 13.29 4.43
CA ALA A 239 9.42 14.37 3.74
C ALA A 239 10.24 15.67 3.75
N ASN A 240 10.75 16.06 4.92
CA ASN A 240 11.58 17.25 5.08
C ASN A 240 12.89 17.13 4.30
N GLY A 241 13.54 15.95 4.32
CA GLY A 241 14.71 15.68 3.50
C GLY A 241 14.42 15.88 2.02
N PHE A 242 13.35 15.25 1.52
CA PHE A 242 12.92 15.38 0.13
C PHE A 242 12.62 16.84 -0.28
N LEU A 243 11.88 17.59 0.53
CA LEU A 243 11.55 18.99 0.23
C LEU A 243 12.79 19.91 0.26
N ASN A 244 13.75 19.64 1.14
CA ASN A 244 15.02 20.37 1.17
C ASN A 244 15.89 20.06 -0.05
N ASP A 245 15.87 18.81 -0.53
CA ASP A 245 16.61 18.39 -1.72
C ASP A 245 15.98 18.91 -3.02
N HIS A 246 14.67 19.23 -3.01
CA HIS A 246 13.87 19.64 -4.17
C HIS A 246 13.08 20.96 -3.95
N PRO A 247 13.75 22.10 -3.74
CA PRO A 247 13.08 23.39 -3.52
C PRO A 247 12.24 23.86 -4.73
N GLU A 248 12.48 23.32 -5.93
CA GLU A 248 11.70 23.62 -7.13
C GLU A 248 10.24 23.13 -7.08
N ILE A 249 9.90 22.25 -6.14
CA ILE A 249 8.53 21.71 -5.99
C ILE A 249 7.54 22.84 -5.69
N GLU A 250 7.89 23.82 -4.86
CA GLU A 250 6.98 24.91 -4.53
C GLU A 250 6.56 25.68 -5.79
N LYS A 251 7.54 26.03 -6.62
CA LYS A 251 7.28 26.67 -7.91
C LYS A 251 6.42 25.79 -8.80
N ARG A 252 6.66 24.47 -8.81
CA ARG A 252 5.87 23.50 -9.60
C ARG A 252 4.40 23.50 -9.20
N LEU A 253 4.14 23.41 -7.91
CA LEU A 253 2.78 23.40 -7.36
C LEU A 253 2.03 24.69 -7.70
N LEU A 254 2.70 25.85 -7.59
CA LEU A 254 2.14 27.14 -8.01
C LEU A 254 1.83 27.21 -9.52
N GLU A 255 2.59 26.53 -10.37
CA GLU A 255 2.29 26.43 -11.81
C GLU A 255 1.11 25.50 -12.10
N ILE A 256 1.00 24.41 -11.35
CA ILE A 256 -0.14 23.48 -11.44
C ILE A 256 -1.42 24.21 -11.01
N GLU A 257 -1.39 24.90 -9.87
CA GLU A 257 -2.52 25.69 -9.36
C GLU A 257 -3.08 26.64 -10.42
N LYS A 258 -2.22 27.33 -11.18
CA LYS A 258 -2.64 28.26 -12.24
C LYS A 258 -3.43 27.62 -13.38
N VAL A 259 -3.24 26.33 -13.64
CA VAL A 259 -3.93 25.61 -14.70
C VAL A 259 -5.11 24.78 -14.21
N LEU A 260 -5.16 24.46 -12.91
CA LEU A 260 -6.36 23.88 -12.30
C LEU A 260 -7.50 24.89 -12.38
N VAL A 261 -8.56 24.57 -13.14
CA VAL A 261 -9.70 25.46 -13.34
C VAL A 261 -11.04 24.75 -13.15
N GLY A 262 -12.04 25.52 -12.74
CA GLY A 262 -13.45 25.13 -12.73
C GLY A 262 -14.03 24.88 -11.34
N LYS A 263 -15.34 24.63 -11.29
CA LYS A 263 -16.14 24.44 -10.06
C LYS A 263 -15.66 23.31 -9.15
N GLU A 264 -14.93 22.34 -9.70
CA GLU A 264 -14.33 21.23 -8.93
C GLU A 264 -13.19 21.68 -8.03
N TRP A 265 -12.44 22.71 -8.46
CA TRP A 265 -11.34 23.32 -7.72
C TRP A 265 -11.75 24.57 -6.94
N GLU A 266 -12.91 25.17 -7.23
CA GLU A 266 -13.49 26.22 -6.37
C GLU A 266 -13.74 25.73 -4.92
N LYS A 267 -13.84 24.41 -4.71
CA LYS A 267 -14.09 23.79 -3.40
C LYS A 267 -12.91 22.95 -2.89
N ARG A 268 -11.80 22.86 -3.62
CA ARG A 268 -10.61 22.08 -3.25
C ARG A 268 -9.41 23.01 -3.18
N HIS A 269 -8.60 22.84 -2.15
CA HIS A 269 -7.30 23.52 -2.11
C HIS A 269 -6.40 22.87 -3.16
N ALA A 270 -5.73 23.68 -3.96
CA ALA A 270 -4.68 23.18 -4.84
C ALA A 270 -3.58 22.53 -3.98
N PRO A 271 -2.89 21.48 -4.48
CA PRO A 271 -1.82 20.86 -3.72
C PRO A 271 -0.72 21.87 -3.41
N ASP A 272 -0.28 21.89 -2.17
CA ASP A 272 0.79 22.73 -1.63
C ASP A 272 1.89 21.86 -0.99
N LEU A 273 2.94 22.49 -0.47
CA LEU A 273 4.04 21.76 0.17
C LEU A 273 3.56 20.92 1.36
N ASP A 274 2.57 21.42 2.11
CA ASP A 274 1.97 20.71 3.23
C ASP A 274 1.18 19.47 2.77
N THR A 275 0.54 19.53 1.60
CA THR A 275 -0.08 18.36 0.94
C THR A 275 0.96 17.29 0.60
N ILE A 276 2.09 17.69 0.01
CA ILE A 276 3.20 16.76 -0.25
C ILE A 276 3.75 16.19 1.05
N GLN A 277 4.00 17.01 2.07
CA GLN A 277 4.50 16.56 3.37
C GLN A 277 3.54 15.55 4.03
N ARG A 278 2.25 15.86 4.10
CA ARG A 278 1.24 14.95 4.67
C ARG A 278 1.14 13.62 3.92
N SER A 279 1.39 13.61 2.62
CA SER A 279 1.33 12.37 1.82
C SER A 279 2.31 11.30 2.32
N PHE A 280 3.46 11.70 2.87
CA PHE A 280 4.39 10.76 3.52
C PHE A 280 3.79 10.11 4.75
N GLY A 281 3.14 10.88 5.63
CA GLY A 281 2.43 10.33 6.79
C GLY A 281 1.29 9.40 6.37
N TYR A 282 0.45 9.83 5.43
CA TYR A 282 -0.68 9.04 4.91
C TYR A 282 -0.24 7.75 4.22
N SER A 283 0.94 7.72 3.58
CA SER A 283 1.50 6.51 2.97
C SER A 283 1.76 5.40 3.98
N THR A 284 1.88 5.74 5.26
CA THR A 284 2.11 4.78 6.33
C THR A 284 0.84 4.20 6.93
N GLU A 285 -0.36 4.66 6.56
CA GLU A 285 -1.57 4.35 7.34
C GLU A 285 -2.29 3.09 6.87
N ARG A 286 -2.16 2.73 5.59
CA ARG A 286 -3.03 1.73 4.95
C ARG A 286 -2.20 0.61 4.34
N VAL A 287 -2.54 -0.62 4.71
CA VAL A 287 -1.95 -1.83 4.15
C VAL A 287 -3.07 -2.75 3.69
N LEU A 288 -3.02 -3.16 2.42
CA LEU A 288 -3.91 -4.20 1.90
C LEU A 288 -3.40 -5.56 2.38
N ILE A 289 -4.19 -6.25 3.20
CA ILE A 289 -3.87 -7.60 3.68
C ILE A 289 -4.68 -8.60 2.86
N VAL A 290 -4.00 -9.54 2.20
CA VAL A 290 -4.62 -10.49 1.27
C VAL A 290 -4.20 -11.90 1.63
N ASN A 291 -5.16 -12.82 1.66
CA ASN A 291 -4.84 -14.23 1.73
C ASN A 291 -4.30 -14.67 0.36
N TYR A 292 -3.18 -15.38 0.35
CA TYR A 292 -2.44 -15.80 -0.84
C TYR A 292 -3.33 -16.46 -1.90
N GLU A 293 -4.31 -17.27 -1.50
CA GLU A 293 -5.22 -17.97 -2.41
C GLU A 293 -6.08 -17.00 -3.25
N PHE A 294 -6.27 -15.77 -2.76
CA PHE A 294 -7.06 -14.73 -3.41
C PHE A 294 -6.21 -13.58 -3.97
N LEU A 295 -4.88 -13.68 -3.93
CA LEU A 295 -3.99 -12.60 -4.33
C LEU A 295 -4.21 -12.17 -5.78
N GLU A 296 -4.16 -13.12 -6.72
CA GLU A 296 -4.32 -12.84 -8.15
C GLU A 296 -5.66 -12.15 -8.46
N LYS A 297 -6.76 -12.70 -7.92
CA LYS A 297 -8.11 -12.14 -8.04
C LYS A 297 -8.19 -10.73 -7.48
N THR A 298 -7.59 -10.48 -6.33
CA THR A 298 -7.62 -9.17 -5.65
C THR A 298 -6.83 -8.13 -6.44
N LEU A 299 -5.63 -8.49 -6.92
CA LEU A 299 -4.81 -7.61 -7.76
C LEU A 299 -5.49 -7.28 -9.08
N LEU A 300 -6.11 -8.25 -9.75
CA LEU A 300 -6.87 -8.01 -10.98
C LEU A 300 -8.04 -7.03 -10.74
N LYS A 301 -8.75 -7.16 -9.62
CA LYS A 301 -9.82 -6.21 -9.26
C LYS A 301 -9.28 -4.81 -9.02
N LEU A 302 -8.19 -4.68 -8.27
CA LEU A 302 -7.54 -3.40 -8.00
C LEU A 302 -7.06 -2.74 -9.30
N GLU A 303 -6.33 -3.47 -10.15
CA GLU A 303 -5.87 -2.97 -11.44
C GLU A 303 -7.01 -2.54 -12.36
N ASN A 304 -8.10 -3.31 -12.41
CA ASN A 304 -9.27 -2.96 -13.20
C ASN A 304 -9.98 -1.70 -12.68
N ALA A 305 -10.05 -1.54 -11.35
CA ALA A 305 -10.55 -0.32 -10.73
C ALA A 305 -9.68 0.89 -11.11
N ILE A 306 -8.35 0.78 -10.96
CA ILE A 306 -7.41 1.82 -11.36
C ILE A 306 -7.56 2.16 -12.85
N LYS A 307 -7.57 1.15 -13.74
CA LYS A 307 -7.72 1.36 -15.19
C LYS A 307 -9.05 2.04 -15.55
N LYS A 308 -10.12 1.77 -14.80
CA LYS A 308 -11.39 2.47 -14.99
C LYS A 308 -11.26 3.95 -14.61
N ASP A 309 -10.62 4.23 -13.48
CA ASP A 309 -10.38 5.60 -13.01
C ASP A 309 -9.41 6.38 -13.92
N ILE A 310 -8.42 5.71 -14.52
CA ILE A 310 -7.55 6.29 -15.57
C ILE A 310 -8.36 6.73 -16.79
N ARG A 311 -9.40 6.00 -17.19
CA ARG A 311 -10.26 6.41 -18.33
C ARG A 311 -11.11 7.64 -18.02
N GLU A 312 -11.29 7.97 -16.75
CA GLU A 312 -11.99 9.18 -16.28
C GLU A 312 -11.02 10.36 -16.07
N GLU A 313 -9.79 10.26 -16.58
CA GLU A 313 -8.76 11.28 -16.42
C GLU A 313 -9.17 12.67 -16.92
N LYS A 314 -8.63 13.69 -16.24
CA LYS A 314 -8.78 15.09 -16.63
C LYS A 314 -7.41 15.74 -16.79
N VAL A 315 -7.17 16.32 -17.96
CA VAL A 315 -5.94 17.06 -18.28
C VAL A 315 -6.22 18.56 -18.17
N TYR A 316 -5.46 19.26 -17.34
CA TYR A 316 -5.63 20.70 -17.08
C TYR A 316 -4.55 21.55 -17.76
N GLY A 317 -3.39 20.95 -18.05
CA GLY A 317 -2.28 21.64 -18.65
C GLY A 317 -1.29 20.69 -19.35
N ASN A 318 -0.43 21.27 -20.16
CA ASN A 318 0.72 20.60 -20.78
C ASN A 318 2.00 21.08 -20.10
N VAL A 319 2.91 20.14 -19.81
CA VAL A 319 4.25 20.46 -19.29
C VAL A 319 5.20 20.67 -20.46
N LEU A 320 5.82 21.84 -20.53
CA LEU A 320 6.88 22.14 -21.48
C LEU A 320 8.22 22.21 -20.76
N LYS A 321 9.25 21.55 -21.31
CA LYS A 321 10.62 21.65 -20.82
C LYS A 321 11.29 22.92 -21.33
N GLU A 322 11.82 23.74 -20.43
CA GLU A 322 12.62 24.92 -20.75
C GLU A 322 14.02 24.75 -20.11
N GLY A 323 14.92 24.04 -20.79
CA GLY A 323 16.26 23.74 -20.30
C GLY A 323 16.25 22.83 -19.06
N LYS A 324 16.74 23.35 -17.92
CA LYS A 324 16.66 22.69 -16.60
C LYS A 324 15.36 23.00 -15.84
N SER A 325 14.50 23.83 -16.41
CA SER A 325 13.22 24.22 -15.82
C SER A 325 12.06 23.64 -16.63
N PHE A 326 10.85 23.78 -16.12
CA PHE A 326 9.61 23.46 -16.82
C PHE A 326 8.66 24.65 -16.74
N LYS A 327 7.67 24.64 -17.62
CA LYS A 327 6.54 25.56 -17.64
C LYS A 327 5.26 24.79 -17.89
N ILE A 328 4.23 25.02 -17.08
CA ILE A 328 2.91 24.42 -17.30
C ILE A 328 2.03 25.41 -18.06
N LEU A 329 1.55 25.00 -19.24
CA LEU A 329 0.62 25.77 -20.05
C LEU A 329 -0.79 25.20 -19.93
N LYS A 330 -1.76 26.09 -19.73
CA LYS A 330 -3.17 25.72 -19.74
C LYS A 330 -3.59 25.19 -21.12
N ILE A 331 -4.40 24.12 -21.13
CA ILE A 331 -5.05 23.66 -22.36
C ILE A 331 -6.26 24.57 -22.61
N ASN A 332 -6.31 25.18 -23.81
CA ASN A 332 -7.41 26.06 -24.23
C ASN A 332 -8.69 25.29 -24.52
#